data_AF-A0A257JF86-F1
#
_entry.id   AF-A0A257JF86-F1
#
_cell.length_a   1.000
_cell.length_b   1.000
_cell.length_c   1.000
_cell.angle_alpha   90.00
_cell.angle_beta   90.00
_cell.angle_gamma   90.00
#
_symmetry.space_group_name_H-M   'P 1'
#
loop_
_entity.id
_entity.type
_entity.pdbx_description
1 polymer ?
#
loop_
_entity_poly.entity_id
_entity_poly.type
_entity_poly.pdbx_seq_one_letter_code
_entity_poly.pdbx_strand_id
1 'polypeptide(L)'
;DGRAAVVGGRNLADSYFMRSDEGNFIDFDLLCAGVVVPELAAHFDAFWNSSFAVPVQALADNGLDAAARQASFDRLSSGTADGPAQPLRLPIGPMGPTALMVADARVFFDTPEKTAGQGGQPFVLPVASLLGDAHERVVIVSPYFLPSETGLERMRAARERGVTVQVVTNSLVDSDEPLVSVAYGRRRAALLQSGIRLFELSSERLHQRTPVGQSLGTSVGRLHAKLG
;
A
#
# COMPACT_ATOMS: atom_id res chain seq x y z
N ASP A 1 -21.66 -6.67 -4.00
CA ASP A 1 -22.81 -6.06 -4.72
C ASP A 1 -22.37 -5.11 -5.85
N GLY A 2 -21.05 -4.94 -6.09
CA GLY A 2 -20.54 -4.10 -7.19
C GLY A 2 -20.76 -2.60 -6.98
N ARG A 3 -21.08 -2.15 -5.76
CA ARG A 3 -21.46 -0.76 -5.48
C ARG A 3 -20.31 0.10 -4.97
N ALA A 4 -19.41 -0.50 -4.22
CA ALA A 4 -18.22 0.14 -3.68
C ALA A 4 -17.09 -0.90 -3.62
N ALA A 5 -15.85 -0.39 -3.63
CA ALA A 5 -14.66 -1.20 -3.44
C ALA A 5 -13.76 -0.53 -2.41
N VAL A 6 -13.11 -1.34 -1.57
CA VAL A 6 -11.98 -0.89 -0.73
C VAL A 6 -10.72 -1.47 -1.34
N VAL A 7 -9.76 -0.61 -1.67
CA VAL A 7 -8.47 -1.01 -2.25
C VAL A 7 -7.34 -0.37 -1.47
N GLY A 8 -6.24 -1.09 -1.26
CA GLY A 8 -5.12 -0.59 -0.47
C GLY A 8 -4.00 -1.63 -0.34
N GLY A 9 -2.96 -1.26 0.41
CA GLY A 9 -1.82 -2.14 0.69
C GLY A 9 -1.96 -2.96 1.98
N ARG A 10 -3.04 -2.73 2.75
CA ARG A 10 -3.19 -3.28 4.10
C ARG A 10 -3.43 -4.79 4.06
N ASN A 11 -2.57 -5.55 4.73
CA ASN A 11 -2.72 -6.99 4.90
C ASN A 11 -3.49 -7.33 6.19
N LEU A 12 -4.08 -8.52 6.25
CA LEU A 12 -4.77 -9.05 7.44
C LEU A 12 -3.78 -9.63 8.45
N ALA A 13 -3.12 -8.78 9.24
CA ALA A 13 -2.22 -9.18 10.32
C ALA A 13 -2.16 -8.12 11.43
N ASP A 14 -1.84 -8.51 12.66
CA ASP A 14 -1.88 -7.60 13.82
C ASP A 14 -1.06 -6.31 13.62
N SER A 15 0.10 -6.40 12.98
CA SER A 15 0.95 -5.25 12.65
C SER A 15 0.31 -4.23 11.72
N TYR A 16 -0.69 -4.61 10.91
CA TYR A 16 -1.45 -3.69 10.05
C TYR A 16 -2.65 -3.07 10.75
N PHE A 17 -2.98 -3.54 11.95
CA PHE A 17 -4.16 -3.16 12.71
C PHE A 17 -3.79 -2.50 14.04
N MET A 18 -2.56 -2.02 14.20
CA MET A 18 -2.06 -1.39 15.42
C MET A 18 -2.17 -2.32 16.64
N ARG A 19 -1.97 -3.63 16.43
CA ARG A 19 -2.09 -4.68 17.46
C ARG A 19 -0.76 -5.38 17.78
N SER A 20 0.34 -4.98 17.14
CA SER A 20 1.66 -5.53 17.44
C SER A 20 2.42 -4.63 18.42
N ASP A 21 3.04 -5.22 19.43
CA ASP A 21 3.94 -4.52 20.37
C ASP A 21 5.34 -4.30 19.77
N GLU A 22 5.72 -5.06 18.74
CA GLU A 22 7.04 -4.98 18.10
C GLU A 22 7.11 -3.87 17.05
N GLY A 23 6.05 -3.73 16.24
CA GLY A 23 5.99 -2.70 15.21
C GLY A 23 4.75 -2.80 14.35
N ASN A 24 4.28 -1.65 13.87
CA ASN A 24 3.06 -1.55 13.08
C ASN A 24 3.26 -0.79 11.77
N PHE A 25 2.48 -1.18 10.76
CA PHE A 25 2.48 -0.59 9.43
C PHE A 25 1.47 0.55 9.33
N ILE A 26 1.94 1.67 8.84
CA ILE A 26 1.16 2.81 8.39
C ILE A 26 0.87 2.60 6.91
N ASP A 27 -0.37 2.20 6.65
CA ASP A 27 -0.88 1.97 5.30
C ASP A 27 -2.07 2.90 5.02
N PHE A 28 -2.44 2.99 3.75
CA PHE A 28 -3.55 3.78 3.27
C PHE A 28 -4.47 2.94 2.40
N ASP A 29 -5.77 3.15 2.59
CA ASP A 29 -6.84 2.44 1.89
C ASP A 29 -7.79 3.48 1.27
N LEU A 30 -8.26 3.20 0.07
CA LEU A 30 -9.24 4.00 -0.66
C LEU A 30 -10.60 3.32 -0.61
N LEU A 31 -11.62 4.08 -0.24
CA LEU A 31 -13.01 3.72 -0.51
C LEU A 31 -13.41 4.33 -1.86
N CYS A 32 -13.66 3.47 -2.84
CA CYS A 32 -14.03 3.84 -4.19
C CYS A 32 -15.51 3.55 -4.46
N ALA A 33 -16.17 4.44 -5.19
CA ALA A 33 -17.53 4.27 -5.68
C ALA A 33 -17.66 4.83 -7.10
N GLY A 34 -18.61 4.30 -7.88
CA GLY A 34 -18.87 4.75 -9.26
C GLY A 34 -18.17 3.90 -10.32
N VAL A 35 -17.82 4.53 -11.44
CA VAL A 35 -17.41 3.84 -12.69
C VAL A 35 -16.12 3.03 -12.57
N VAL A 36 -15.28 3.34 -11.58
CA VAL A 36 -14.04 2.60 -11.30
C VAL A 36 -14.30 1.22 -10.68
N VAL A 37 -15.47 1.00 -10.07
CA VAL A 37 -15.78 -0.26 -9.35
C VAL A 37 -15.85 -1.46 -10.30
N PRO A 38 -16.53 -1.39 -11.47
CA PRO A 38 -16.46 -2.44 -12.47
C PRO A 38 -15.03 -2.75 -12.97
N GLU A 39 -14.16 -1.76 -13.13
CA GLU A 39 -12.76 -1.97 -13.54
C GLU A 39 -11.99 -2.76 -12.47
N LEU A 40 -12.18 -2.40 -11.19
CA LEU A 40 -11.60 -3.13 -10.05
C LEU A 40 -12.14 -4.57 -9.95
N ALA A 41 -13.43 -4.76 -10.20
CA ALA A 41 -14.05 -6.08 -10.20
C ALA A 41 -13.50 -6.96 -11.33
N ALA A 42 -13.35 -6.41 -12.54
CA ALA A 42 -12.77 -7.13 -13.67
C ALA A 42 -11.33 -7.61 -13.38
N HIS A 43 -10.54 -6.80 -12.66
CA HIS A 43 -9.22 -7.22 -12.19
C HIS A 43 -9.29 -8.40 -11.22
N PHE A 44 -10.16 -8.33 -10.21
CA PHE A 44 -10.37 -9.46 -9.28
C PHE A 44 -10.77 -10.73 -10.04
N ASP A 45 -11.74 -10.62 -10.96
CA ASP A 45 -12.22 -11.74 -11.75
C ASP A 45 -11.13 -12.35 -12.64
N ALA A 46 -10.24 -11.53 -13.21
CA ALA A 46 -9.13 -12.00 -14.02
C ALA A 46 -8.18 -12.90 -13.21
N PHE A 47 -7.83 -12.52 -11.98
CA PHE A 47 -6.98 -13.35 -11.12
C PHE A 47 -7.73 -14.55 -10.54
N TRP A 48 -8.93 -14.33 -10.01
CA TRP A 48 -9.71 -15.34 -9.32
C TRP A 48 -10.09 -16.51 -10.23
N ASN A 49 -10.39 -16.23 -11.50
CA ASN A 49 -10.74 -17.24 -12.50
C ASN A 49 -9.54 -17.69 -13.35
N SER A 50 -8.31 -17.25 -13.03
CA SER A 50 -7.12 -17.67 -13.76
C SER A 50 -6.77 -19.14 -13.50
N SER A 51 -6.09 -19.79 -14.43
CA SER A 51 -5.55 -21.14 -14.23
C SER A 51 -4.49 -21.22 -13.12
N PHE A 52 -4.00 -20.08 -12.63
CA PHE A 52 -3.04 -20.00 -11.53
C PHE A 52 -3.73 -19.98 -10.15
N ALA A 53 -5.03 -19.71 -10.09
CA ALA A 53 -5.82 -19.78 -8.86
C ALA A 53 -6.26 -21.22 -8.60
N VAL A 54 -5.56 -21.90 -7.70
CA VAL A 54 -5.92 -23.26 -7.26
C VAL A 54 -6.55 -23.23 -5.87
N PRO A 55 -7.53 -24.11 -5.58
CA PRO A 55 -8.08 -24.21 -4.23
C PRO A 55 -6.99 -24.52 -3.21
N VAL A 56 -7.04 -23.85 -2.06
CA VAL A 56 -6.05 -24.08 -0.98
C VAL A 56 -5.99 -25.56 -0.56
N GLN A 57 -7.11 -26.27 -0.66
CA GLN A 57 -7.22 -27.70 -0.34
C GLN A 57 -6.38 -28.59 -1.27
N ALA A 58 -6.08 -28.13 -2.49
CA ALA A 58 -5.18 -28.84 -3.40
C ALA A 58 -3.70 -28.73 -2.97
N LEU A 59 -3.37 -27.74 -2.13
CA LEU A 59 -2.01 -27.49 -1.64
C LEU A 59 -1.83 -27.91 -0.18
N ALA A 60 -2.88 -27.76 0.64
CA ALA A 60 -2.89 -28.06 2.06
C ALA A 60 -4.21 -28.73 2.44
N ASP A 61 -4.17 -30.05 2.60
CA ASP A 61 -5.25 -30.81 3.23
C ASP A 61 -4.90 -31.06 4.69
N ASN A 62 -5.81 -30.70 5.60
CA ASN A 62 -5.67 -30.93 7.04
C ASN A 62 -6.50 -32.14 7.51
N GLY A 63 -7.16 -32.86 6.61
CA GLY A 63 -7.99 -34.03 6.90
C GLY A 63 -9.26 -33.72 7.70
N LEU A 64 -9.56 -32.44 7.94
CA LEU A 64 -10.75 -32.01 8.68
C LEU A 64 -11.94 -31.85 7.74
N ASP A 65 -13.10 -32.33 8.19
CA ASP A 65 -14.37 -31.99 7.54
C ASP A 65 -14.71 -30.50 7.69
N ALA A 66 -15.76 -30.05 6.99
CA ALA A 66 -16.17 -28.65 7.00
C ALA A 66 -16.58 -28.16 8.41
N ALA A 67 -17.20 -29.02 9.22
CA ALA A 67 -17.66 -28.66 10.56
C ALA A 67 -16.49 -28.50 11.53
N ALA A 68 -15.52 -29.41 11.47
CA ALA A 68 -14.29 -29.35 12.25
C ALA A 68 -13.42 -28.15 11.85
N ARG A 69 -13.35 -27.82 10.55
CA ARG A 69 -12.70 -26.58 10.08
C ARG A 69 -13.37 -25.33 10.63
N GLN A 70 -14.71 -25.25 10.57
CA GLN A 70 -15.45 -24.12 11.14
C GLN A 70 -15.23 -24.00 12.65
N ALA A 71 -15.34 -25.11 13.39
CA ALA A 71 -15.11 -25.10 14.84
C ALA A 71 -13.66 -24.70 15.21
N SER A 72 -12.68 -25.10 14.40
CA SER A 72 -11.29 -24.67 14.56
C SER A 72 -11.13 -23.17 14.28
N PHE A 73 -11.74 -22.67 13.20
CA PHE A 73 -11.75 -21.25 12.88
C PHE A 73 -12.40 -20.42 13.99
N ASP A 74 -13.56 -20.84 14.47
CA ASP A 74 -14.28 -20.15 15.54
C ASP A 74 -13.42 -20.11 16.80
N ARG A 75 -12.79 -21.23 17.18
CA ARG A 75 -11.89 -21.30 18.34
C ARG A 75 -10.70 -20.34 18.20
N LEU A 76 -10.02 -20.34 17.05
CA LEU A 76 -8.86 -19.48 16.80
C LEU A 76 -9.25 -18.00 16.71
N SER A 77 -10.39 -17.70 16.09
CA SER A 77 -10.91 -16.34 15.94
C SER A 77 -11.56 -15.81 17.21
N SER A 78 -11.96 -16.69 18.12
CA SER A 78 -12.49 -16.36 19.45
C SER A 78 -11.40 -16.06 20.50
N GLY A 79 -10.12 -16.14 20.13
CA GLY A 79 -8.98 -15.97 21.04
C GLY A 79 -9.05 -14.73 21.94
N THR A 80 -9.25 -14.97 23.24
CA THR A 80 -8.89 -14.17 24.44
C THR A 80 -9.11 -12.65 24.44
N ALA A 81 -10.03 -12.10 23.67
CA ALA A 81 -10.57 -10.77 23.99
C ALA A 81 -11.78 -10.96 24.91
N ASP A 82 -11.55 -10.97 26.23
CA ASP A 82 -12.63 -10.73 27.20
C ASP A 82 -13.20 -9.33 26.94
N GLY A 83 -14.23 -9.25 26.11
CA GLY A 83 -14.92 -8.00 25.77
C GLY A 83 -15.39 -7.94 24.31
N PRO A 84 -16.36 -7.05 23.99
CA PRO A 84 -16.76 -6.81 22.61
C PRO A 84 -15.53 -6.44 21.79
N ALA A 85 -15.43 -6.95 20.56
CA ALA A 85 -14.42 -6.56 19.60
C ALA A 85 -14.28 -5.03 19.62
N GLN A 86 -13.17 -4.53 20.17
CA GLN A 86 -13.00 -3.09 20.22
C GLN A 86 -12.94 -2.62 18.77
N PRO A 87 -13.79 -1.66 18.36
CA PRO A 87 -13.74 -1.13 17.02
C PRO A 87 -12.32 -0.64 16.79
N LEU A 88 -11.69 -1.19 15.76
CA LEU A 88 -10.37 -0.80 15.32
C LEU A 88 -10.38 0.70 15.08
N ARG A 89 -9.76 1.45 16.00
CA ARG A 89 -9.45 2.86 15.79
C ARG A 89 -8.18 2.92 14.97
N LEU A 90 -8.31 2.66 13.67
CA LEU A 90 -7.27 3.09 12.76
C LEU A 90 -7.11 4.60 12.95
N PRO A 91 -5.87 5.13 12.90
CA PRO A 91 -5.66 6.56 12.74
C PRO A 91 -6.01 6.96 11.30
N ILE A 92 -7.24 6.64 10.89
CA ILE A 92 -7.90 7.34 9.80
C ILE A 92 -7.94 8.78 10.30
N GLY A 93 -7.31 9.70 9.57
CA GLY A 93 -7.55 11.12 9.80
C GLY A 93 -9.07 11.36 9.92
N PRO A 94 -9.51 12.39 10.67
CA PRO A 94 -10.90 12.53 11.05
C PRO A 94 -11.81 12.22 9.87
N MET A 95 -12.63 11.18 10.01
CA MET A 95 -13.81 10.98 9.17
C MET A 95 -14.79 12.10 9.51
N GLY A 96 -14.41 13.35 9.18
CA GLY A 96 -15.38 14.37 8.87
C GLY A 96 -16.30 13.85 7.77
N PRO A 97 -17.49 14.44 7.60
CA PRO A 97 -18.50 13.94 6.68
C PRO A 97 -17.82 13.57 5.36
N THR A 98 -17.87 12.27 5.02
CA THR A 98 -17.18 11.67 3.89
C THR A 98 -17.73 12.24 2.59
N ALA A 99 -17.26 13.43 2.24
CA ALA A 99 -17.30 13.91 0.88
C ALA A 99 -16.29 13.05 0.13
N LEU A 100 -16.79 11.99 -0.51
CA LEU A 100 -16.02 11.30 -1.54
C LEU A 100 -15.45 12.39 -2.47
N MET A 101 -14.13 12.37 -2.65
CA MET A 101 -13.51 13.27 -3.60
C MET A 101 -13.86 12.79 -5.00
N VAL A 102 -14.54 13.64 -5.77
CA VAL A 102 -14.77 13.37 -7.19
C VAL A 102 -13.44 13.55 -7.91
N ALA A 103 -12.98 12.50 -8.59
CA ALA A 103 -11.73 12.47 -9.33
C ALA A 103 -11.85 11.53 -10.53
N ASP A 104 -11.11 11.82 -11.59
CA ASP A 104 -10.90 10.87 -12.69
C ASP A 104 -9.99 9.75 -12.18
N ALA A 105 -10.54 8.54 -12.10
CA ALA A 105 -9.83 7.35 -11.65
C ALA A 105 -9.63 6.39 -12.83
N ARG A 106 -8.44 5.79 -12.90
CA ARG A 106 -8.13 4.73 -13.87
C ARG A 106 -7.51 3.57 -13.12
N VAL A 107 -7.97 2.36 -13.40
CA VAL A 107 -7.38 1.15 -12.83
C VAL A 107 -6.31 0.63 -13.76
N PHE A 108 -5.16 0.29 -13.17
CA PHE A 108 -4.09 -0.39 -13.86
C PHE A 108 -3.68 -1.60 -13.03
N PHE A 109 -3.50 -2.74 -13.69
CA PHE A 109 -3.11 -3.99 -13.05
C PHE A 109 -2.30 -4.86 -14.02
N ASP A 110 -1.48 -5.73 -13.45
CA ASP A 110 -0.78 -6.76 -14.21
C ASP A 110 -1.73 -7.93 -14.51
N THR A 111 -1.56 -8.62 -15.65
CA THR A 111 -2.36 -9.81 -15.92
C THR A 111 -1.77 -11.04 -15.21
N PRO A 112 -2.59 -12.06 -14.88
CA PRO A 112 -2.09 -13.29 -14.24
C PRO A 112 -0.93 -13.96 -14.98
N GLU A 113 -0.94 -13.92 -16.32
CA GLU A 113 0.07 -14.55 -17.19
C GLU A 113 1.45 -13.91 -17.06
N LYS A 114 1.52 -12.63 -16.67
CA LYS A 114 2.79 -11.95 -16.38
C LYS A 114 3.54 -12.66 -15.26
N THR A 115 2.81 -13.12 -14.25
CA THR A 115 3.37 -13.86 -13.10
C THR A 115 4.05 -15.16 -13.53
N ALA A 116 3.55 -15.77 -14.62
CA ALA A 116 4.14 -16.97 -15.22
C ALA A 116 5.25 -16.68 -16.25
N GLY A 117 5.59 -15.40 -16.46
CA GLY A 117 6.56 -14.97 -17.48
C GLY A 117 6.06 -15.12 -18.92
N GLN A 118 4.75 -15.29 -19.13
CA GLN A 118 4.15 -15.63 -20.43
C GLN A 118 3.46 -14.47 -21.16
N GLY A 119 3.61 -13.22 -20.70
CA GLY A 119 3.08 -12.06 -21.43
C GLY A 119 2.92 -10.80 -20.58
N GLY A 120 2.46 -9.72 -21.23
CA GLY A 120 2.11 -8.44 -20.62
C GLY A 120 3.16 -7.34 -20.78
N GLN A 121 2.73 -6.15 -21.20
CA GLN A 121 3.52 -4.91 -21.05
C GLN A 121 3.70 -4.63 -19.54
N PRO A 122 4.90 -4.29 -19.05
CA PRO A 122 5.08 -3.96 -17.64
C PRO A 122 4.17 -2.80 -17.19
N PHE A 123 3.44 -2.96 -16.10
CA PHE A 123 2.68 -1.89 -15.41
C PHE A 123 3.51 -0.61 -15.14
N VAL A 124 4.83 -0.72 -15.14
CA VAL A 124 5.79 0.40 -15.04
C VAL A 124 5.53 1.47 -16.12
N LEU A 125 5.01 1.12 -17.30
CA LEU A 125 4.79 2.06 -18.41
C LEU A 125 3.64 3.06 -18.14
N PRO A 126 2.43 2.63 -17.74
CA PRO A 126 1.36 3.54 -17.33
C PRO A 126 1.75 4.55 -16.24
N VAL A 127 2.43 4.10 -15.19
CA VAL A 127 2.85 5.00 -14.08
C VAL A 127 3.90 6.00 -14.56
N ALA A 128 4.81 5.59 -15.44
CA ALA A 128 5.81 6.48 -16.02
C ALA A 128 5.22 7.54 -16.98
N SER A 129 4.07 7.28 -17.61
CA SER A 129 3.34 8.30 -18.39
C SER A 129 2.66 9.33 -17.49
N LEU A 130 2.15 8.95 -16.31
CA LEU A 130 1.53 9.90 -15.38
C LEU A 130 2.50 11.02 -14.94
N LEU A 131 3.79 10.71 -14.79
CA LEU A 131 4.83 11.72 -14.54
C LEU A 131 5.03 12.70 -15.72
N GLY A 132 4.79 12.23 -16.94
CA GLY A 132 4.87 13.05 -18.15
C GLY A 132 3.71 14.02 -18.26
N ASP A 133 2.50 13.54 -17.95
CA ASP A 133 1.25 14.29 -18.11
C ASP A 133 0.94 15.23 -16.94
N ALA A 134 1.65 15.09 -15.81
CA ALA A 134 1.45 15.97 -14.66
C ALA A 134 1.78 17.44 -14.97
N HIS A 135 0.87 18.35 -14.58
CA HIS A 135 0.99 19.79 -14.81
C HIS A 135 1.36 20.59 -13.56
N GLU A 136 0.93 20.17 -12.37
CA GLU A 136 1.13 20.95 -11.13
C GLU A 136 1.96 20.18 -10.09
N ARG A 137 1.55 18.96 -9.75
CA ARG A 137 2.14 18.20 -8.65
C ARG A 137 2.10 16.70 -8.91
N VAL A 138 3.17 16.04 -8.49
CA VAL A 138 3.29 14.59 -8.37
C VAL A 138 3.61 14.28 -6.91
N VAL A 139 2.83 13.39 -6.29
CA VAL A 139 3.10 12.87 -4.95
C VAL A 139 3.28 11.36 -5.05
N ILE A 140 4.48 10.88 -4.69
CA ILE A 140 4.81 9.46 -4.67
C ILE A 140 4.93 9.04 -3.21
N VAL A 141 4.21 8.01 -2.81
CA VAL A 141 4.30 7.39 -1.49
C VAL A 141 4.70 5.94 -1.70
N SER A 142 5.89 5.57 -1.24
CA SER A 142 6.38 4.19 -1.34
C SER A 142 7.31 3.88 -0.17
N PRO A 143 7.15 2.73 0.49
CA PRO A 143 8.00 2.35 1.62
C PRO A 143 9.46 2.15 1.23
N TYR A 144 9.70 1.78 -0.03
CA TYR A 144 10.98 1.38 -0.60
C TYR A 144 11.23 2.17 -1.89
N PHE A 145 11.29 3.49 -1.78
CA PHE A 145 11.45 4.33 -2.96
C PHE A 145 12.87 4.22 -3.54
N LEU A 146 13.02 3.39 -4.58
CA LEU A 146 14.26 3.24 -5.33
C LEU A 146 14.00 3.53 -6.82
N PRO A 147 14.12 4.80 -7.26
CA PRO A 147 13.86 5.13 -8.65
C PRO A 147 14.96 4.57 -9.55
N SER A 148 14.59 4.00 -10.69
CA SER A 148 15.52 3.69 -11.77
C SER A 148 16.11 4.97 -12.36
N GLU A 149 17.18 4.87 -13.16
CA GLU A 149 17.75 6.03 -13.86
C GLU A 149 16.69 6.73 -14.72
N THR A 150 15.93 5.96 -15.50
CA THR A 150 14.82 6.48 -16.31
C THR A 150 13.74 7.16 -15.45
N GLY A 151 13.42 6.60 -14.29
CA GLY A 151 12.47 7.22 -13.36
C GLY A 151 12.98 8.56 -12.83
N LEU A 152 14.28 8.64 -12.49
CA LEU A 152 14.93 9.86 -12.05
C LEU A 152 14.94 10.93 -13.14
N GLU A 153 15.27 10.56 -14.37
CA GLU A 153 15.25 11.46 -15.53
C GLU A 153 13.84 12.01 -15.80
N ARG A 154 12.81 11.18 -15.70
CA ARG A 154 11.41 11.62 -15.85
C ARG A 154 11.00 12.61 -14.77
N MET A 155 11.39 12.36 -13.51
CA MET A 155 11.15 13.30 -12.43
C MET A 155 11.90 14.62 -12.65
N ARG A 156 13.15 14.59 -13.14
CA ARG A 156 13.90 15.80 -13.52
C ARG A 156 13.18 16.58 -14.61
N ALA A 157 12.75 15.92 -15.67
CA ALA A 157 11.99 16.56 -16.75
C ALA A 157 10.69 17.18 -16.23
N ALA A 158 9.99 16.54 -15.27
CA ALA A 158 8.81 17.12 -14.63
C ALA A 158 9.17 18.39 -13.83
N ARG A 159 10.26 18.36 -13.07
CA ARG A 159 10.78 19.52 -12.32
C ARG A 159 11.15 20.69 -13.24
N GLU A 160 11.76 20.43 -14.38
CA GLU A 160 12.10 21.44 -15.40
C GLU A 160 10.86 22.11 -16.00
N ARG A 161 9.74 21.38 -16.11
CA ARG A 161 8.44 21.94 -16.50
C ARG A 161 7.76 22.74 -15.38
N GLY A 162 8.35 22.85 -14.20
CA GLY A 162 7.77 23.55 -13.04
C GLY A 162 6.85 22.69 -12.17
N VAL A 163 6.72 21.39 -12.45
CA VAL A 163 5.90 20.47 -11.66
C VAL A 163 6.56 20.24 -10.30
N THR A 164 5.77 20.27 -9.22
CA THR A 164 6.27 19.91 -7.89
C THR A 164 6.27 18.39 -7.72
N VAL A 165 7.45 17.79 -7.56
CA VAL A 165 7.59 16.35 -7.26
C VAL A 165 7.91 16.16 -5.77
N GLN A 166 7.04 15.41 -5.08
CA GLN A 166 7.17 15.05 -3.67
C GLN A 166 7.24 13.53 -3.52
N VAL A 167 8.16 13.06 -2.69
CA VAL A 167 8.33 11.64 -2.37
C VAL A 167 8.20 11.46 -0.86
N VAL A 168 7.34 10.55 -0.43
CA VAL A 168 7.20 10.10 0.96
C VAL A 168 7.68 8.66 1.04
N THR A 169 8.68 8.40 1.87
CA THR A 169 9.31 7.07 2.05
C THR A 169 9.68 6.82 3.50
N ASN A 170 10.01 5.58 3.86
CA ASN A 170 10.58 5.28 5.18
C ASN A 170 11.95 5.93 5.35
N SER A 171 12.27 6.34 6.59
CA SER A 171 13.65 6.69 6.94
C SER A 171 14.55 5.45 6.84
N LEU A 172 15.84 5.68 6.58
CA LEU A 172 16.88 4.65 6.54
C LEU A 172 16.95 3.81 7.83
N VAL A 173 16.58 4.38 8.97
CA VAL A 173 16.66 3.76 10.31
C VAL A 173 15.41 2.93 10.63
N ASP A 174 14.28 3.19 9.97
CA ASP A 174 12.99 2.56 10.22
C ASP A 174 12.62 1.48 9.17
N SER A 175 13.50 1.20 8.22
CA SER A 175 13.30 0.19 7.18
C SER A 175 13.68 -1.21 7.69
N ASP A 176 12.83 -2.19 7.40
CA ASP A 176 13.03 -3.62 7.62
C ASP A 176 13.88 -4.30 6.53
N GLU A 177 14.23 -3.58 5.47
CA GLU A 177 15.02 -4.08 4.35
C GLU A 177 16.35 -3.31 4.20
N PRO A 178 17.44 -3.75 4.85
CA PRO A 178 18.70 -3.01 4.93
C PRO A 178 19.38 -2.77 3.57
N LEU A 179 19.22 -3.70 2.63
CA LEU A 179 19.83 -3.58 1.30
C LEU A 179 19.21 -2.44 0.49
N VAL A 180 17.87 -2.30 0.57
CA VAL A 180 17.14 -1.21 -0.08
C VAL A 180 17.51 0.13 0.53
N SER A 181 17.65 0.19 1.86
CA SER A 181 18.12 1.37 2.57
C SER A 181 19.49 1.86 2.04
N VAL A 182 20.47 0.97 1.89
CA VAL A 182 21.79 1.34 1.35
C VAL A 182 21.69 1.85 -0.10
N ALA A 183 20.91 1.15 -0.95
CA ALA A 183 20.73 1.55 -2.34
C ALA A 183 20.05 2.92 -2.46
N TYR A 184 19.03 3.18 -1.65
CA TYR A 184 18.35 4.47 -1.56
C TYR A 184 19.28 5.58 -1.06
N GLY A 185 20.08 5.32 -0.02
CA GLY A 185 21.04 6.28 0.53
C GLY A 185 22.00 6.83 -0.53
N ARG A 186 22.43 5.99 -1.49
CA ARG A 186 23.27 6.41 -2.62
C ARG A 186 22.55 7.32 -3.61
N ARG A 187 21.23 7.13 -3.82
CA ARG A 187 20.40 7.89 -4.77
C ARG A 187 19.79 9.15 -4.14
N ARG A 188 19.72 9.24 -2.81
CA ARG A 188 19.13 10.35 -2.05
C ARG A 188 19.70 11.71 -2.44
N ALA A 189 21.03 11.82 -2.57
CA ALA A 189 21.68 13.06 -2.96
C ALA A 189 21.26 13.52 -4.37
N ALA A 190 21.21 12.60 -5.33
CA ALA A 190 20.78 12.88 -6.70
C ALA A 190 19.32 13.34 -6.77
N LEU A 191 18.44 12.77 -5.93
CA LEU A 191 17.04 13.20 -5.83
C LEU A 191 16.92 14.65 -5.34
N LEU A 192 17.60 14.98 -4.23
CA LEU A 192 17.57 16.33 -3.66
C LEU A 192 18.16 17.37 -4.61
N GLN A 193 19.29 17.05 -5.26
CA GLN A 193 19.91 17.92 -6.26
C GLN A 193 19.00 18.17 -7.48
N SER A 194 18.10 17.23 -7.77
CA SER A 194 17.11 17.37 -8.85
C SER A 194 15.89 18.20 -8.46
N GLY A 195 15.86 18.80 -7.26
CA GLY A 195 14.73 19.62 -6.78
C GLY A 195 13.52 18.79 -6.32
N ILE A 196 13.67 17.48 -6.13
CA ILE A 196 12.62 16.61 -5.61
C ILE A 196 12.53 16.82 -4.10
N ARG A 197 11.30 17.00 -3.60
CA ARG A 197 11.05 17.18 -2.15
C ARG A 197 10.88 15.81 -1.52
N LEU A 198 11.75 15.48 -0.57
CA LEU A 198 11.79 14.18 0.07
C LEU A 198 11.31 14.29 1.51
N PHE A 199 10.34 13.45 1.88
CA PHE A 199 9.77 13.35 3.21
C PHE A 199 10.02 11.94 3.73
N GLU A 200 10.85 11.82 4.75
CA GLU A 200 11.20 10.53 5.36
C GLU A 200 10.41 10.35 6.65
N LEU A 201 9.69 9.23 6.73
CA LEU A 201 8.91 8.85 7.90
C LEU A 201 9.85 8.38 9.01
N SER A 202 9.76 9.04 10.18
CA SER A 202 10.55 8.72 11.36
C SER A 202 9.62 8.25 12.48
N SER A 203 9.84 7.04 12.99
CA SER A 203 9.05 6.46 14.08
C SER A 203 9.07 7.34 15.33
N GLU A 204 10.25 7.86 15.70
CA GLU A 204 10.42 8.75 16.85
C GLU A 204 9.55 10.02 16.72
N ARG A 205 9.53 10.64 15.53
CA ARG A 205 8.76 11.87 15.30
C ARG A 205 7.26 11.62 15.20
N LEU A 206 6.84 10.45 14.72
CA LEU A 206 5.44 10.06 14.69
C LEU A 206 4.85 10.04 16.11
N HIS A 207 5.54 9.41 17.06
CA HIS A 207 5.15 9.34 18.48
C HIS A 207 4.97 10.73 19.11
N GLN A 208 5.80 11.70 18.75
CA GLN A 208 5.80 13.01 19.39
C GLN A 208 4.71 13.97 18.90
N ARG A 209 4.11 13.73 17.71
CA ARG A 209 3.42 14.81 16.98
C ARG A 209 2.16 14.44 16.20
N THR A 210 1.68 13.20 16.23
CA THR A 210 0.56 12.79 15.36
C THR A 210 -0.47 11.88 16.06
N PRO A 211 -1.77 11.93 15.65
CA PRO A 211 -2.77 10.93 16.06
C PRO A 211 -2.37 9.49 15.72
N VAL A 212 -1.61 9.32 14.63
CA VAL A 212 -1.00 8.04 14.24
C VAL A 212 -0.03 7.56 15.33
N GLY A 213 0.86 8.42 15.81
CA GLY A 213 1.78 8.14 16.91
C GLY A 213 1.09 7.76 18.23
N GLN A 214 -0.04 8.40 18.55
CA GLN A 214 -0.83 8.03 19.73
C GLN A 214 -1.44 6.63 19.60
N SER A 215 -1.79 6.21 18.37
CA SER A 215 -2.34 4.87 18.09
C SER A 215 -1.24 3.80 18.05
N LEU A 216 0.01 4.19 17.79
CA LEU A 216 1.18 3.30 17.80
C LEU A 216 1.67 2.98 19.22
N GLY A 217 1.32 3.80 20.23
CA GLY A 217 1.76 3.57 21.60
C GLY A 217 3.28 3.69 21.75
N THR A 218 3.95 2.57 22.05
CA THR A 218 5.42 2.47 22.11
C THR A 218 6.03 1.73 20.92
N SER A 219 5.20 1.24 19.99
CA SER A 219 5.62 0.42 18.86
C SER A 219 6.23 1.24 17.72
N VAL A 220 7.16 0.65 16.96
CA VAL A 220 7.80 1.32 15.81
C VAL A 220 6.79 1.44 14.66
N GLY A 221 6.70 2.60 14.01
CA GLY A 221 5.76 2.87 12.92
C GLY A 221 6.44 2.91 11.56
N ARG A 222 5.99 2.09 10.58
CA ARG A 222 6.62 1.97 9.26
C ARG A 222 5.63 2.19 8.14
N LEU A 223 5.95 3.01 7.14
CA LEU A 223 5.14 3.16 5.94
C LEU A 223 5.08 1.82 5.19
N HIS A 224 3.91 1.46 4.67
CA HIS A 224 3.75 0.38 3.70
C HIS A 224 2.83 0.76 2.51
N ALA A 225 2.25 1.97 2.55
CA ALA A 225 1.41 2.53 1.51
C ALA A 225 2.14 2.71 0.18
N LYS A 226 1.44 2.38 -0.91
CA LYS A 226 1.89 2.55 -2.29
C LYS A 226 0.89 3.46 -3.01
N LEU A 227 1.27 4.72 -3.23
CA LEU A 227 0.48 5.73 -3.94
C LEU A 227 1.39 6.45 -4.95
N GLY A 228 0.88 6.73 -6.14
CA GLY A 228 1.62 7.42 -7.19
C GLY A 228 0.70 7.95 -8.27
#